data_AF-A0AAD4CMW1-F1
#
_entry.id   AF-A0AAD4CMW1-F1
#
_cell.length_a   1.000
_cell.length_b   1.000
_cell.length_c   1.000
_cell.angle_alpha   90.00
_cell.angle_beta   90.00
_cell.angle_gamma   90.00
#
_symmetry.space_group_name_H-M   'P 1'
#
loop_
_entity.id
_entity.type
_entity.pdbx_description
1 polymer ?
#
loop_
_entity_poly.entity_id
_entity_poly.type
_entity_poly.pdbx_seq_one_letter_code
_entity_poly.pdbx_strand_id
1 'polypeptide(L)'
;MTKDVTFNVHYSDDLSHTYYGDGKELAQHLRDIYKDQHIDFPDDFESTLTYPPVHYLQVNVPDELEVEEIQRVEVPPGLNIMVTDIKL
;
A
#
# COMPACT_ATOMS: atom_id res chain seq x y z
N MET A 1 0.05 -19.97 5.97
CA MET A 1 -0.04 -19.07 7.14
C MET A 1 0.27 -17.67 6.63
N THR A 2 -0.28 -16.63 7.25
CA THR A 2 -0.15 -15.23 6.81
C THR A 2 0.33 -14.35 7.95
N LYS A 3 1.04 -13.28 7.60
CA LYS A 3 1.50 -12.24 8.53
C LYS A 3 0.92 -10.90 8.13
N ASP A 4 0.81 -10.02 9.12
CA ASP A 4 0.35 -8.64 8.92
C ASP A 4 1.55 -7.71 8.69
N VAL A 5 1.47 -6.92 7.63
CA VAL A 5 2.42 -5.84 7.35
C VAL A 5 1.67 -4.52 7.16
N THR A 6 2.34 -3.41 7.43
CA THR A 6 1.79 -2.08 7.18
C THR A 6 2.34 -1.49 5.91
N PHE A 7 1.45 -1.11 4.99
CA PHE A 7 1.76 -0.30 3.82
C PHE A 7 1.47 1.16 4.15
N ASN A 8 2.50 1.99 4.12
CA ASN A 8 2.38 3.45 4.22
C ASN A 8 2.43 4.01 2.81
N VAL A 9 1.31 4.54 2.34
CA VAL A 9 1.18 5.05 0.96
C VAL A 9 1.20 6.57 0.98
N HIS A 10 2.16 7.13 0.26
CA HIS A 10 2.34 8.56 0.07
C HIS A 10 2.16 8.92 -1.39
N TYR A 11 1.47 10.03 -1.65
CA TYR A 11 1.46 10.66 -2.97
C TYR A 11 2.68 11.56 -3.14
N SER A 12 3.21 11.60 -4.36
CA SER A 12 4.32 12.50 -4.70
C SER A 12 3.86 13.96 -4.81
N ASP A 13 2.61 14.19 -5.22
CA ASP A 13 1.98 15.50 -5.39
C ASP A 13 0.44 15.40 -5.47
N ASP A 14 -0.23 16.54 -5.54
CA ASP A 14 -1.70 16.67 -5.63
C ASP A 14 -2.28 16.05 -6.91
N LEU A 15 -1.52 16.03 -8.01
CA LEU A 15 -1.96 15.42 -9.28
C LEU A 15 -2.01 13.91 -9.15
N SER A 16 -1.02 13.34 -8.47
CA SER A 16 -0.95 11.91 -8.17
C SER A 16 -2.12 11.51 -7.27
N HIS A 17 -2.41 12.30 -6.22
CA HIS A 17 -3.59 12.07 -5.38
C HIS A 17 -4.89 12.12 -6.19
N THR A 18 -5.04 13.12 -7.07
CA THR A 18 -6.21 13.22 -7.95
C THR A 18 -6.36 12.01 -8.88
N TYR A 19 -5.25 11.42 -9.33
CA TYR A 19 -5.25 10.28 -10.23
C TYR A 19 -5.53 8.95 -9.54
N TYR A 20 -4.89 8.69 -8.39
CA TYR A 20 -4.99 7.42 -7.67
C TYR A 20 -6.16 7.37 -6.67
N GLY A 21 -6.76 8.52 -6.34
CA GLY A 21 -7.91 8.62 -5.45
C GLY A 21 -7.60 8.24 -4.00
N ASP A 22 -8.64 7.90 -3.25
CA ASP A 22 -8.56 7.47 -1.85
C ASP A 22 -9.37 6.18 -1.63
N GLY A 23 -9.23 5.55 -0.45
CA GLY A 23 -10.04 4.42 -0.03
C GLY A 23 -10.02 3.28 -1.05
N LYS A 24 -11.21 2.88 -1.51
CA LYS A 24 -11.38 1.77 -2.46
C LYS A 24 -10.69 2.00 -3.81
N GLU A 25 -10.62 3.24 -4.30
CA GLU A 25 -9.97 3.54 -5.57
C GLU A 25 -8.46 3.28 -5.48
N LEU A 26 -7.83 3.84 -4.45
CA LEU A 26 -6.43 3.54 -4.14
C LEU A 26 -6.20 2.04 -3.92
N ALA A 27 -7.07 1.37 -3.14
CA ALA A 27 -6.94 -0.06 -2.86
C ALA A 27 -6.96 -0.89 -4.16
N GLN A 28 -7.77 -0.50 -5.15
CA GLN A 28 -7.79 -1.17 -6.45
C GLN A 28 -6.47 -0.96 -7.20
N HIS A 29 -5.92 0.25 -7.22
CA HIS A 29 -4.60 0.50 -7.81
C HIS A 29 -3.50 -0.33 -7.14
N LEU A 30 -3.51 -0.45 -5.82
CA LEU A 30 -2.55 -1.27 -5.08
C LEU A 30 -2.69 -2.76 -5.44
N ARG A 31 -3.92 -3.28 -5.53
CA ARG A 31 -4.15 -4.67 -6.00
C ARG A 31 -3.59 -4.89 -7.40
N ASP A 32 -3.72 -3.92 -8.29
CA ASP A 32 -3.20 -4.04 -9.65
C ASP A 32 -1.67 -3.99 -9.70
N ILE A 33 -1.04 -3.14 -8.87
CA ILE A 33 0.42 -3.02 -8.73
C ILE A 33 1.02 -4.32 -8.15
N TYR A 34 0.39 -4.89 -7.13
CA TYR A 34 0.88 -6.06 -6.38
C TYR A 34 0.20 -7.38 -6.75
N LYS A 35 -0.50 -7.44 -7.88
CA LYS A 35 -1.36 -8.59 -8.29
C LYS A 35 -0.65 -9.95 -8.28
N ASP A 36 0.65 -9.97 -8.53
CA ASP A 36 1.46 -11.20 -8.64
C ASP A 36 2.03 -11.65 -7.28
N GLN A 37 1.83 -10.88 -6.21
CA GLN A 37 2.40 -11.13 -4.89
C GLN A 37 1.44 -11.84 -3.93
N HIS A 38 0.20 -12.14 -4.36
CA HIS A 38 -0.83 -12.77 -3.53
C HIS A 38 -1.11 -12.01 -2.22
N ILE A 39 -1.20 -10.68 -2.33
CA ILE A 39 -1.40 -9.77 -1.20
C ILE A 39 -2.87 -9.35 -1.12
N ASP A 40 -3.47 -9.46 0.06
CA ASP A 40 -4.87 -9.08 0.30
C ASP A 40 -4.95 -7.66 0.90
N PHE A 41 -5.28 -6.68 0.06
CA PHE A 41 -5.46 -5.28 0.48
C PHE A 41 -6.88 -5.03 1.01
N PRO A 42 -7.05 -4.32 2.15
CA PRO A 42 -8.35 -3.87 2.62
C PRO A 42 -8.89 -2.71 1.78
N ASP A 43 -10.22 -2.55 1.72
CA ASP A 43 -10.87 -1.38 1.10
C ASP A 43 -10.92 -0.16 2.03
N ASP A 44 -10.83 -0.40 3.35
CA ASP A 44 -10.89 0.63 4.40
C ASP A 44 -9.57 0.66 5.19
N PHE A 45 -9.06 1.85 5.46
CA PHE A 45 -7.78 2.06 6.14
C PHE A 45 -7.68 3.45 6.77
N GLU A 46 -6.75 3.60 7.71
CA GLU A 46 -6.51 4.87 8.39
C GLU A 46 -5.76 5.85 7.50
N SER A 47 -6.01 7.14 7.69
CA SER A 47 -5.41 8.21 6.89
C SER A 47 -5.10 9.43 7.75
N THR A 48 -4.03 10.15 7.41
CA THR A 48 -3.75 11.46 8.04
C THR A 48 -4.75 12.52 7.60
N LEU A 49 -4.89 13.59 8.40
CA LEU A 49 -5.71 14.77 8.06
C LEU A 49 -4.91 15.84 7.27
N THR A 50 -3.97 15.40 6.44
CA THR A 50 -3.16 16.25 5.55
C THR A 50 -3.65 16.17 4.12
N TYR A 51 -3.14 17.04 3.25
CA TYR A 51 -3.43 16.99 1.82
C TYR A 51 -2.12 17.09 1.02
N PRO A 52 -1.77 16.07 0.21
CA PRO A 52 -2.39 14.75 0.16
C PRO A 52 -2.31 14.00 1.50
N PRO A 53 -3.25 13.07 1.77
CA PRO A 53 -3.17 12.22 2.96
C PRO A 53 -2.04 11.20 2.82
N VAL A 54 -1.59 10.68 3.95
CA VAL A 54 -0.81 9.43 4.04
C VAL A 54 -1.77 8.34 4.50
N HIS A 55 -1.77 7.20 3.80
CA HIS A 55 -2.64 6.07 4.10
C HIS A 55 -1.86 4.93 4.75
N TYR A 56 -2.45 4.34 5.78
CA TYR A 56 -1.88 3.25 6.57
C TYR A 56 -2.74 2.00 6.41
N LEU A 57 -2.32 1.09 5.53
CA LEU A 57 -3.06 -0.14 5.25
C LEU A 57 -2.44 -1.30 6.04
N GLN A 58 -3.26 -1.97 6.86
CA GLN A 58 -2.92 -3.26 7.44
C GLN A 58 -3.22 -4.35 6.41
N VAL A 59 -2.20 -5.05 5.98
CA VAL A 59 -2.26 -5.94 4.80
C VAL A 59 -1.81 -7.34 5.21
N ASN A 60 -2.60 -8.33 4.82
CA ASN A 60 -2.25 -9.73 5.03
C ASN A 60 -1.40 -10.23 3.86
N VAL A 61 -0.23 -10.79 4.16
CA VAL A 61 0.69 -11.36 3.17
C VAL A 61 1.05 -12.79 3.55
N PRO A 62 1.43 -13.65 2.59
CA PRO A 62 1.98 -14.97 2.89
C PRO A 62 3.19 -14.85 3.83
N ASP A 63 3.33 -15.74 4.82
CA ASP A 63 4.44 -15.69 5.78
C ASP A 63 5.82 -15.75 5.10
N GLU A 64 5.90 -16.54 4.02
CA GLU A 64 7.10 -16.77 3.21
C GLU A 64 7.48 -15.57 2.32
N LEU A 65 6.57 -14.62 2.11
CA LEU A 65 6.85 -13.43 1.32
C LEU A 65 7.64 -12.43 2.17
N GLU A 66 8.91 -12.21 1.82
CA GLU A 66 9.76 -11.29 2.58
C GLU A 66 9.46 -9.83 2.24
N VAL A 67 9.62 -8.92 3.21
CA VAL A 67 9.34 -7.49 3.01
C VAL A 67 10.18 -6.92 1.88
N GLU A 68 11.43 -7.36 1.76
CA GLU A 68 12.35 -6.94 0.70
C GLU A 68 11.86 -7.36 -0.68
N GLU A 69 11.07 -8.43 -0.80
CA GLU A 69 10.47 -8.85 -2.08
C GLU A 69 9.29 -7.95 -2.44
N ILE A 70 8.45 -7.61 -1.46
CA ILE A 70 7.36 -6.65 -1.64
C ILE A 70 7.90 -5.27 -2.05
N GLN A 71 9.01 -4.84 -1.45
CA GLN A 71 9.67 -3.57 -1.77
C GLN A 71 10.35 -3.54 -3.15
N ARG A 72 10.55 -4.69 -3.80
CA ARG A 72 11.10 -4.77 -5.18
C ARG A 72 10.05 -4.57 -6.26
N VAL A 73 8.76 -4.60 -5.92
CA VAL A 73 7.69 -4.33 -6.88
C VAL A 73 7.85 -2.91 -7.43
N GLU A 74 7.80 -2.79 -8.76
CA GLU A 74 7.89 -1.50 -9.41
C GLU A 74 6.61 -0.70 -9.16
N VAL A 75 6.71 0.30 -8.29
CA VAL A 75 5.61 1.22 -8.01
C VAL A 75 5.57 2.29 -9.11
N PRO A 76 4.42 2.48 -9.77
CA PRO A 76 4.26 3.52 -10.78
C PRO A 76 4.55 4.93 -10.23
N PRO A 77 4.97 5.88 -11.09
CA PRO A 77 5.19 7.26 -10.69
C PRO A 77 3.99 7.87 -9.96
N GLY A 78 4.27 8.72 -8.98
CA GLY A 78 3.25 9.41 -8.21
C GLY A 78 2.88 8.74 -6.89
N LEU A 79 3.24 7.47 -6.69
CA LEU A 79 3.14 6.77 -5.41
C LEU A 79 4.51 6.46 -4.82
N ASN A 80 4.62 6.59 -3.50
CA ASN A 80 5.73 6.09 -2.71
C ASN A 80 5.15 5.19 -1.62
N ILE A 81 5.58 3.93 -1.60
CA ILE A 81 5.01 2.90 -0.72
C ILE A 81 6.13 2.38 0.18
N MET A 82 5.97 2.59 1.49
CA MET A 82 6.87 2.05 2.50
C MET A 82 6.18 0.90 3.23
N VAL A 83 6.75 -0.30 3.12
CA VAL A 83 6.24 -1.51 3.78
C VAL A 83 7.03 -1.76 5.06
N THR A 84 6.33 -1.92 6.18
CA THR A 84 6.92 -2.24 7.50
C THR A 84 6.30 -3.51 8.05
N ASP A 85 7.14 -4.46 8.47
CA ASP A 85 6.70 -5.63 9.23
C ASP A 85 6.37 -5.20 10.66
N ILE A 86 5.13 -5.43 11.12
CA ILE A 86 4.81 -5.26 12.53
C ILE A 86 5.32 -6.50 13.25
N LYS A 87 6.62 -6.54 13.54
CA LYS A 87 7.14 -7.43 14.58
C LYS A 87 6.75 -6.86 15.93
N LEU A 88 5.62 -7.30 16.48
CA LEU A 88 5.33 -7.21 17.92
C LEU A 88 6.08 -8.33 18.66
#